data_AF-A0A9Q9MJD2-F1
#
_entry.id   AF-A0A9Q9MJD2-F1
#
_cell.length_a   1.000
_cell.length_b   1.000
_cell.length_c   1.000
_cell.angle_alpha   90.00
_cell.angle_beta   90.00
_cell.angle_gamma   90.00
#
_symmetry.space_group_name_H-M   'P 1'
#
loop_
_entity.id
_entity.type
_entity.pdbx_description
1 polymer ?
#
loop_
_entity_poly.entity_id
_entity_poly.type
_entity_poly.pdbx_seq_one_letter_code
_entity_poly.pdbx_strand_id
1 'polypeptide(L)'
;MLRLDPDSVLVKTAAELQTRHLERDPDDPARCGACGALLPCPVEAAAALVCRAGGLWLEGDTIVDALEPPTQLLAILPAPV
;
A
#
# COMPACT_ATOMS: atom_id res chain seq x y z
N MET A 1 8.61 15.71 1.33
CA MET A 1 7.92 14.47 0.94
C MET A 1 7.10 14.79 -0.30
N LEU A 2 7.30 14.07 -1.41
CA LEU A 2 6.58 14.34 -2.67
C LEU A 2 5.12 13.90 -2.48
N ARG A 3 4.17 14.83 -2.58
CA ARG A 3 2.73 14.51 -2.46
C ARG A 3 2.16 14.36 -3.86
N LEU A 4 1.61 13.19 -4.16
CA LEU A 4 0.90 12.91 -5.40
C LEU A 4 -0.56 13.35 -5.28
N ASP A 5 -1.16 13.69 -6.42
CA ASP A 5 -2.60 13.92 -6.49
C ASP A 5 -3.33 12.58 -6.29
N PRO A 6 -4.23 12.46 -5.28
CA PRO A 6 -5.00 11.23 -5.05
C PRO A 6 -5.84 10.82 -6.25
N ASP A 7 -6.26 11.76 -7.09
CA ASP A 7 -7.07 11.50 -8.26
C ASP A 7 -6.27 11.14 -9.51
N SER A 8 -4.93 11.18 -9.42
CA SER A 8 -4.05 10.82 -10.53
C SER A 8 -4.21 9.35 -10.93
N VAL A 9 -4.03 9.07 -12.22
CA VAL A 9 -4.05 7.70 -12.76
C VAL A 9 -3.04 6.81 -12.01
N LEU A 10 -1.86 7.36 -11.68
CA LEU A 10 -0.83 6.63 -10.94
C LEU A 10 -1.34 6.16 -9.57
N VAL A 11 -1.97 7.04 -8.79
CA VAL A 11 -2.49 6.69 -7.46
C VAL A 11 -3.69 5.75 -7.56
N LYS A 12 -4.60 5.96 -8.50
CA LYS A 12 -5.75 5.06 -8.72
C LYS A 12 -5.33 3.66 -9.14
N THR A 13 -4.38 3.55 -10.07
CA THR A 13 -3.83 2.25 -10.48
C THR A 13 -3.09 1.57 -9.34
N ALA A 14 -2.33 2.31 -8.53
CA ALA A 14 -1.72 1.75 -7.33
C ALA A 14 -2.77 1.24 -6.34
N ALA A 15 -3.86 1.97 -6.11
CA ALA A 15 -4.93 1.52 -5.23
C ALA A 15 -5.53 0.19 -5.70
N GLU A 16 -5.88 0.09 -6.99
CA GLU A 16 -6.39 -1.16 -7.57
C GLU A 16 -5.40 -2.32 -7.45
N LEU A 17 -4.11 -2.08 -7.71
CA LEU A 17 -3.06 -3.09 -7.57
C LEU A 17 -2.89 -3.54 -6.13
N GLN A 18 -2.90 -2.61 -5.18
CA GLN A 18 -2.75 -2.93 -3.78
C GLN A 18 -3.89 -3.85 -3.34
N THR A 19 -5.16 -3.50 -3.62
CA THR A 19 -6.33 -4.32 -3.29
C THR A 19 -6.27 -5.71 -3.93
N ARG A 20 -5.94 -5.82 -5.22
CA ARG A 20 -5.85 -7.13 -5.90
C ARG A 20 -4.78 -8.04 -5.33
N HIS A 21 -3.70 -7.49 -4.80
CA HIS A 21 -2.56 -8.25 -4.31
C HIS A 21 -2.60 -8.55 -2.80
N LEU A 22 -3.72 -8.24 -2.11
CA LEU A 22 -3.96 -8.65 -0.72
C LEU A 22 -4.33 -10.12 -0.59
N GLU A 23 -4.91 -10.70 -1.65
CA GLU A 23 -5.36 -12.08 -1.65
C GLU A 23 -4.15 -13.03 -1.57
N ARG A 24 -4.28 -14.07 -0.75
CA ARG A 24 -3.32 -15.17 -0.66
C ARG A 24 -3.75 -16.30 -1.59
N ASP A 25 -2.77 -17.01 -2.12
CA ASP A 25 -3.06 -18.22 -2.89
C ASP A 25 -3.72 -19.27 -1.96
N PRO A 26 -4.87 -19.86 -2.36
CA PRO A 26 -5.60 -20.82 -1.53
C PRO A 26 -4.86 -22.15 -1.35
N ASP A 27 -3.98 -22.51 -2.29
CA ASP A 27 -3.18 -23.73 -2.27
C ASP A 27 -1.80 -23.51 -1.61
N ASP A 28 -1.27 -22.28 -1.67
CA ASP A 28 0.00 -21.90 -1.01
C ASP A 28 -0.10 -20.53 -0.28
N PRO A 29 -0.42 -20.50 1.03
CA PRO A 29 -0.59 -19.27 1.79
C PRO A 29 0.66 -18.38 1.88
N ALA A 30 1.83 -18.89 1.51
CA ALA A 30 3.07 -18.11 1.47
C ALA A 30 3.18 -17.26 0.18
N ARG A 31 2.23 -17.38 -0.76
CA ARG A 31 2.21 -16.68 -2.03
C ARG A 31 1.03 -15.73 -2.17
N CYS A 32 1.25 -14.68 -2.95
CA CYS A 32 0.21 -13.78 -3.41
C CYS A 32 -0.69 -14.49 -4.43
N GLY A 33 -2.00 -14.47 -4.23
CA GLY A 33 -2.98 -15.08 -5.13
C GLY A 33 -3.06 -14.41 -6.51
N ALA A 34 -2.66 -13.14 -6.63
CA ALA A 34 -2.72 -12.42 -7.90
C ALA A 34 -1.51 -12.65 -8.82
N CYS A 35 -0.30 -12.78 -8.25
CA CYS A 35 0.94 -12.89 -9.05
C CYS A 35 1.85 -14.06 -8.68
N GLY A 36 1.51 -14.87 -7.68
CA GLY A 36 2.29 -16.02 -7.23
C GLY A 36 3.62 -15.70 -6.56
N ALA A 37 3.95 -14.41 -6.35
CA ALA A 37 5.14 -14.00 -5.63
C ALA A 37 5.08 -14.40 -4.15
N LEU A 38 6.24 -14.72 -3.56
CA LEU A 38 6.33 -14.97 -2.12
C LEU A 38 5.96 -13.71 -1.33
N LEU A 39 5.28 -13.90 -0.21
CA LEU A 39 4.91 -12.81 0.68
C LEU A 39 6.13 -12.33 1.50
N PRO A 40 6.29 -11.01 1.73
CA PRO A 40 5.40 -9.93 1.29
C PRO A 40 5.47 -9.68 -0.22
N CYS A 41 4.29 -9.48 -0.85
CA CYS A 41 4.18 -9.30 -2.29
C CYS A 41 4.85 -7.98 -2.73
N PRO A 42 5.84 -8.01 -3.64
CA PRO A 42 6.55 -6.79 -4.04
C PRO A 42 5.66 -5.79 -4.79
N VAL A 43 4.63 -6.29 -5.50
CA VAL A 43 3.66 -5.43 -6.21
C VAL A 43 2.76 -4.69 -5.23
N GLU A 44 2.27 -5.39 -4.20
CA GLU A 44 1.49 -4.78 -3.11
C GLU A 44 2.33 -3.72 -2.39
N ALA A 45 3.58 -4.04 -2.03
CA ALA A 45 4.46 -3.11 -1.33
C ALA A 45 4.75 -1.85 -2.17
N ALA A 46 5.00 -2.01 -3.47
CA ALA A 46 5.21 -0.88 -4.37
C ALA A 46 3.94 -0.02 -4.52
N ALA A 47 2.78 -0.66 -4.66
CA ALA A 47 1.50 0.01 -4.72
C ALA A 47 1.18 0.78 -3.43
N ALA A 48 1.44 0.19 -2.26
CA ALA A 48 1.27 0.81 -0.96
C ALA A 48 2.08 2.11 -0.81
N LEU A 49 3.32 2.14 -1.35
CA LEU A 49 4.15 3.35 -1.33
C LEU A 49 3.53 4.48 -2.15
N VAL A 50 2.97 4.16 -3.32
CA VAL A 50 2.32 5.15 -4.19
C VAL A 50 1.00 5.63 -3.59
N CYS A 51 0.19 4.73 -3.03
CA CYS A 51 -1.03 5.08 -2.29
C CYS A 51 -0.72 6.08 -1.17
N ARG A 52 0.29 5.79 -0.34
CA ARG A 52 0.72 6.68 0.76
C ARG A 52 1.22 8.03 0.26
N ALA A 53 1.92 8.07 -0.86
CA ALA A 53 2.35 9.32 -1.49
C ALA A 53 1.15 10.15 -2.00
N GLY A 54 0.05 9.48 -2.39
CA GLY A 54 -1.24 10.10 -2.73
C GLY A 54 -2.15 10.41 -1.54
N GLY A 55 -1.73 10.11 -0.29
CA GLY A 55 -2.56 10.30 0.91
C GLY A 55 -3.56 9.18 1.19
N LEU A 56 -3.51 8.08 0.43
CA LEU A 56 -4.37 6.92 0.60
C LEU A 56 -3.74 5.84 1.48
N TRP A 57 -4.57 5.16 2.26
CA TRP A 57 -4.16 4.15 3.24
C TRP A 57 -5.04 2.92 3.14
N LEU A 58 -4.46 1.76 3.46
CA LEU A 58 -5.21 0.53 3.58
C LEU A 58 -5.73 0.38 5.01
N GLU A 59 -7.05 0.27 5.15
CA GLU A 59 -7.76 -0.04 6.39
C GLU A 59 -8.53 -1.36 6.21
N GLY A 60 -8.01 -2.43 6.80
CA GLY A 60 -8.45 -3.79 6.46
C GLY A 60 -8.13 -4.12 5.01
N ASP A 61 -9.18 -4.35 4.20
CA ASP A 61 -9.06 -4.63 2.77
C ASP A 61 -9.52 -3.45 1.88
N THR A 62 -9.78 -2.29 2.48
CA THR A 62 -10.31 -1.10 1.79
C THR A 62 -9.30 0.03 1.80
N ILE A 63 -9.20 0.76 0.68
CA ILE A 63 -8.36 1.94 0.57
C ILE A 63 -9.18 3.18 0.90
N VAL A 64 -8.70 3.95 1.87
CA VAL A 64 -9.34 5.15 2.42
C VAL A 64 -8.42 6.36 2.29
N ASP A 65 -9.00 7.55 2.19
CA ASP A 65 -8.25 8.79 2.31
C ASP A 65 -7.89 9.02 3.79
N ALA A 66 -6.63 9.34 4.08
CA ALA A 66 -6.29 9.76 5.44
C ALA A 66 -6.71 11.20 5.68
N LEU A 67 -7.72 11.37 6.52
CA LEU A 67 -7.94 12.64 7.22
C LEU A 67 -6.70 13.04 8.06
N GLU A 68 -5.95 12.08 8.60
CA GLU A 68 -4.67 12.30 9.31
C GLU A 68 -3.73 11.09 9.12
N PRO A 69 -2.40 11.28 8.97
CA PRO A 69 -1.46 10.16 8.85
C PRO A 69 -1.48 9.31 10.14
N PRO A 70 -1.54 7.97 10.05
CA PRO A 70 -1.50 7.10 11.22
C PRO A 70 -0.23 7.39 12.02
N THR A 71 -0.42 7.81 13.28
CA THR A 71 0.60 8.33 14.20
C THR A 71 1.78 7.38 14.44
N GLN A 72 1.67 6.11 14.04
CA GLN A 72 2.65 5.08 14.31
C GLN A 72 3.83 5.03 13.32
N LEU A 73 3.74 5.68 12.14
CA LEU A 73 4.84 5.70 11.16
C LEU A 73 5.88 6.81 11.40
N LEU A 74 5.56 7.81 12.23
CA LEU A 74 6.51 8.85 12.62
C LEU A 74 7.46 8.41 13.76
N ALA A 75 7.20 7.27 14.40
CA ALA A 75 8.04 6.77 15.50
C ALA A 75 9.30 5.99 15.04
N ILE A 76 9.46 5.73 13.74
CA ILE A 76 10.57 4.92 13.20
C ILE A 76 11.62 5.78 12.46
N LEU A 77 11.35 7.07 12.23
CA LEU A 77 12.38 7.98 11.71
C LEU A 77 13.30 8.38 12.88
N PRO A 78 14.60 8.01 12.85
CA PRO A 78 15.54 8.56 13.83
C PRO A 78 15.54 10.08 13.67
N ALA A 79 15.44 10.77 14.80
CA ALA A 79 15.47 12.23 14.83
C ALA A 79 16.72 12.76 14.09
N PRO A 80 16.59 13.86 13.32
CA PRO A 80 17.75 14.49 12.70
C PRO A 80 18.74 14.90 13.80
N VAL A 81 20.00 14.49 13.62
CA VAL A 81 21.15 14.84 14.46
C VAL A 81 21.42 16.35 14.40
#